data_AF-A0AAV4DB98-F1
#
_entry.id   AF-A0AAV4DB98-F1
#
_cell.length_a   1.000
_cell.length_b   1.000
_cell.length_c   1.000
_cell.angle_alpha   90.00
_cell.angle_beta   90.00
_cell.angle_gamma   90.00
#
_symmetry.space_group_name_H-M   'P 1'
#
loop_
_entity.id
_entity.type
_entity.pdbx_description
1 polymer ?
#
loop_
_entity_poly.entity_id
_entity_poly.type
_entity_poly.pdbx_seq_one_letter_code
_entity_poly.pdbx_strand_id
1 'polypeptide(L)'
;MRCYKCQRHGHGKARCKKPAAVCVRCDKGDHVERDCSADPHCVNCRGDYAASSKTCPKFLKEQAILRYKAENGGPFQQVRKAIVFEIHKNDFNPKVCYCRQVSTSNDANSAPQGSQSPSNSPHRRRNPKVLRSPHRLPIPSPPRSM
;
A
#
# COMPACT_ATOMS: atom_id res chain seq x y z
N MET A 1 -6.25 13.34 -0.89
CA MET A 1 -5.76 14.06 0.31
C MET A 1 -5.89 13.15 1.52
N ARG A 2 -4.80 12.99 2.30
CA ARG A 2 -4.78 12.24 3.56
C ARG A 2 -4.60 13.20 4.74
N CYS A 3 -5.32 12.96 5.83
CA CYS A 3 -5.15 13.71 7.07
C CYS A 3 -3.94 13.19 7.86
N TYR A 4 -2.94 14.02 8.13
CA TYR A 4 -1.76 13.61 8.91
C TYR A 4 -2.04 13.40 10.42
N LYS A 5 -3.23 13.77 10.89
CA LYS A 5 -3.65 13.51 12.28
C LYS A 5 -4.29 12.12 12.41
N CYS A 6 -5.32 11.83 11.62
CA CYS A 6 -6.08 10.57 11.75
C CYS A 6 -5.80 9.55 10.64
N GLN A 7 -4.90 9.85 9.70
CA GLN A 7 -4.52 9.00 8.56
C GLN A 7 -5.65 8.64 7.57
N ARG A 8 -6.87 9.14 7.79
CA ARG A 8 -8.02 8.95 6.90
C ARG A 8 -7.99 9.90 5.71
N HIS A 9 -8.58 9.45 4.61
CA HIS A 9 -8.70 10.23 3.39
C HIS A 9 -9.93 11.17 3.42
N GLY A 10 -9.90 12.20 2.59
CA GLY A 10 -11.04 13.10 2.36
C GLY A 10 -11.06 14.40 3.15
N HIS A 11 -10.11 14.60 4.07
CA HIS A 11 -9.94 15.88 4.77
C HIS A 11 -8.48 16.11 5.18
N GLY A 12 -8.13 17.38 5.44
CA GLY A 12 -6.82 17.79 5.94
C GLY A 12 -6.79 17.94 7.45
N LYS A 13 -5.61 18.22 8.02
CA LYS A 13 -5.41 18.39 9.48
C LYS A 13 -6.35 19.43 10.10
N ALA A 14 -6.53 20.58 9.44
CA ALA A 14 -7.35 21.69 9.92
C ALA A 14 -8.83 21.35 10.12
N ARG A 15 -9.37 20.37 9.36
CA ARG A 15 -10.77 19.92 9.45
C ARG A 15 -10.91 18.59 10.19
N CYS A 16 -9.85 18.12 10.84
CA CYS A 16 -9.86 16.84 11.51
C CYS A 16 -10.54 16.96 12.89
N LYS A 17 -11.58 16.15 13.11
CA LYS A 17 -12.31 16.10 14.38
C LYS A 17 -11.69 15.15 15.40
N LYS A 18 -10.68 14.36 15.04
CA LYS A 18 -10.04 13.42 15.98
C LYS A 18 -9.21 14.21 17.00
N PRO A 19 -9.27 13.86 18.30
CA PRO A 19 -8.58 14.60 19.35
C PRO A 19 -7.06 14.36 19.30
N ALA A 20 -6.61 13.13 19.12
CA ALA A 20 -5.20 12.74 19.06
C ALA A 20 -4.76 12.39 17.63
N ALA A 21 -3.43 12.44 17.40
CA ALA A 21 -2.84 11.87 16.21
C ALA A 21 -2.71 10.35 16.35
N VAL A 22 -2.81 9.63 15.24
CA VAL A 22 -2.59 8.18 15.19
C VAL A 22 -1.39 7.85 14.32
N CYS A 23 -0.69 6.79 14.70
CA CYS A 23 0.45 6.27 13.99
C CYS A 23 0.08 5.86 12.56
N VAL A 24 0.87 6.30 11.58
CA VAL A 24 0.66 5.95 10.17
C VAL A 24 0.83 4.46 9.89
N ARG A 25 1.67 3.79 10.70
CA ARG A 25 1.99 2.37 10.54
C ARG A 25 0.88 1.50 11.07
N CYS A 26 0.46 1.66 12.33
CA CYS A 26 -0.42 0.71 13.02
C CYS A 26 -1.77 1.28 13.50
N ASP A 27 -2.12 2.53 13.15
CA ASP A 27 -3.39 3.20 13.52
C ASP A 27 -3.61 3.43 15.04
N LYS A 28 -2.59 3.25 15.88
CA LYS A 28 -2.68 3.48 17.33
C LYS A 28 -2.15 4.86 17.73
N GLY A 29 -2.66 5.42 18.83
CA GLY A 29 -2.28 6.74 19.35
C GLY A 29 -1.25 6.70 20.49
N ASP A 30 -0.72 5.53 20.82
CA ASP A 30 -0.01 5.30 22.10
C ASP A 30 1.50 5.59 22.03
N HIS A 31 2.01 6.05 20.88
CA HIS A 31 3.44 6.26 20.64
C HIS A 31 3.71 7.28 19.53
N VAL A 32 4.96 7.73 19.45
CA VAL A 32 5.50 8.50 18.33
C VAL A 32 5.83 7.55 17.18
N GLU A 33 5.52 7.93 15.94
CA GLU A 33 5.69 7.10 14.73
C GLU A 33 7.08 6.43 14.61
N ARG A 34 8.13 7.08 15.11
CA ARG A 34 9.52 6.58 15.06
C ARG A 34 9.76 5.36 15.94
N ASP A 35 9.00 5.21 17.02
CA ASP A 35 9.14 4.13 18.00
C ASP A 35 8.12 3.01 17.75
N CYS A 36 7.40 3.06 16.62
CA CYS A 36 6.39 2.07 16.27
C CYS A 36 7.02 0.71 15.92
N SER A 37 6.87 -0.26 16.82
CA SER A 37 7.27 -1.66 16.61
C SER A 37 6.09 -2.58 16.27
N ALA A 38 4.87 -2.06 16.20
CA ALA A 38 3.68 -2.83 15.89
C ALA A 38 3.59 -3.20 14.41
N ASP A 39 2.85 -4.28 14.13
CA ASP A 39 2.52 -4.68 12.77
C ASP A 39 1.74 -3.57 12.05
N PRO A 40 2.01 -3.39 10.74
CA PRO A 40 1.34 -2.35 9.98
C PRO A 40 -0.15 -2.67 9.81
N HIS A 41 -0.99 -1.65 9.99
CA HIS A 41 -2.43 -1.74 9.86
C HIS A 41 -2.98 -0.47 9.19
N CYS A 42 -3.69 -0.65 8.08
CA CYS A 42 -4.26 0.47 7.34
C CYS A 42 -5.63 0.88 7.88
N VAL A 43 -5.76 2.05 8.53
CA VAL A 43 -7.06 2.59 9.00
C VAL A 43 -8.15 2.71 7.91
N ASN A 44 -7.75 2.80 6.64
CA ASN A 44 -8.68 3.07 5.54
C ASN A 44 -9.30 1.80 4.95
N CYS A 45 -8.57 0.68 4.95
CA CYS A 45 -8.99 -0.58 4.31
C CYS A 45 -8.71 -1.83 5.14
N ARG A 46 -8.09 -1.68 6.32
CA ARG A 46 -7.72 -2.75 7.25
C ARG A 46 -6.70 -3.77 6.72
N GLY A 47 -5.93 -3.41 5.70
CA GLY A 47 -4.84 -4.25 5.17
C GLY A 47 -3.54 -4.15 5.99
N ASP A 48 -2.66 -5.12 5.79
CA ASP A 48 -1.38 -5.31 6.52
C ASP A 48 -0.25 -4.44 5.97
N TYR A 49 -0.55 -3.15 5.80
CA TYR A 49 0.37 -2.13 5.34
C TYR A 49 0.01 -0.77 5.95
N ALA A 50 0.97 0.13 5.99
CA ALA A 50 0.76 1.47 6.55
C ALA A 50 -0.34 2.25 5.80
N ALA A 51 -1.00 3.18 6.49
CA ALA A 51 -2.04 4.04 5.90
C ALA A 51 -1.53 4.94 4.75
N SER A 52 -0.22 5.11 4.62
CA SER A 52 0.46 5.82 3.53
C SER A 52 0.73 4.97 2.29
N SER A 53 0.47 3.65 2.33
CA SER A 53 0.77 2.75 1.22
C SER A 53 -0.01 3.09 -0.04
N LYS A 54 0.70 3.09 -1.19
CA LYS A 54 0.10 3.27 -2.52
C LYS A 54 -0.69 2.05 -2.99
N THR A 55 -0.54 0.91 -2.33
CA THR A 55 -1.31 -0.32 -2.61
C THR A 55 -2.72 -0.29 -2.02
N CYS A 56 -3.01 0.69 -1.15
CA CYS A 56 -4.30 0.78 -0.50
C CYS A 56 -5.42 1.06 -1.52
N PRO A 57 -6.49 0.24 -1.60
CA PRO A 57 -7.57 0.44 -2.56
C PRO A 57 -8.32 1.76 -2.35
N LYS A 58 -8.40 2.25 -1.09
CA LYS A 58 -8.95 3.58 -0.82
C LYS A 58 -8.05 4.69 -1.32
N PHE A 59 -6.73 4.55 -1.23
CA PHE A 59 -5.80 5.52 -1.80
C PHE A 59 -5.94 5.60 -3.31
N LEU A 60 -5.96 4.44 -3.99
CA LEU A 60 -6.14 4.35 -5.44
C LEU A 60 -7.45 5.01 -5.89
N LYS A 61 -8.56 4.74 -5.18
CA LYS A 61 -9.85 5.39 -5.46
C LYS A 61 -9.78 6.91 -5.32
N GLU A 62 -9.18 7.42 -4.25
CA GLU A 62 -9.04 8.87 -4.04
C GLU A 62 -8.10 9.51 -5.07
N GLN A 63 -7.05 8.81 -5.49
CA GLN A 63 -6.15 9.25 -6.55
C GLN A 63 -6.88 9.35 -7.89
N ALA A 64 -7.72 8.36 -8.24
CA ALA A 64 -8.55 8.40 -9.44
C ALA A 64 -9.52 9.60 -9.42
N ILE A 65 -10.16 9.87 -8.28
CA ILE A 65 -11.05 11.04 -8.11
C ILE A 65 -10.31 12.35 -8.34
N LEU A 66 -9.12 12.50 -7.76
CA LEU A 66 -8.32 13.71 -7.94
C LEU A 66 -7.83 13.87 -9.38
N ARG A 67 -7.44 12.77 -10.03
CA ARG A 67 -7.04 12.76 -11.42
C ARG A 67 -8.18 13.19 -12.34
N TYR A 68 -9.33 12.53 -12.23
CA TYR A 68 -10.50 12.87 -13.04
C TYR A 68 -10.92 14.33 -12.82
N LYS A 69 -10.90 14.81 -11.57
CA LYS A 69 -11.22 16.21 -11.26
C LYS A 69 -10.23 17.16 -11.92
N ALA A 70 -8.95 16.82 -11.97
CA ALA A 70 -7.93 17.64 -12.64
C ALA A 70 -8.14 17.68 -14.16
N GLU A 71 -8.59 16.57 -14.75
CA GLU A 71 -8.80 16.43 -16.20
C GLU A 71 -10.15 17.03 -16.66
N ASN A 72 -11.23 16.87 -15.88
CA ASN A 72 -12.60 17.20 -16.28
C ASN A 72 -13.21 18.36 -15.47
N GLY A 73 -12.55 18.82 -14.41
CA GLY A 73 -13.08 19.83 -13.50
C GLY A 73 -14.27 19.33 -12.66
N GLY A 74 -15.04 20.30 -12.16
CA GLY A 74 -16.29 20.05 -11.43
C GLY A 74 -16.16 19.88 -9.90
N PRO A 75 -17.31 19.92 -9.20
CA PRO A 75 -17.36 19.74 -7.74
C PRO A 75 -17.00 18.31 -7.35
N PHE A 76 -16.25 18.17 -6.26
CA PHE A 76 -15.70 16.88 -5.82
C PHE A 76 -16.75 15.78 -5.62
N GLN A 77 -17.95 16.13 -5.14
CA GLN A 77 -19.04 15.19 -4.94
C GLN A 77 -19.56 14.60 -6.25
N GLN A 78 -19.64 15.43 -7.31
CA GLN A 78 -20.09 14.99 -8.63
C GLN A 78 -19.05 14.06 -9.27
N VAL A 79 -17.77 14.44 -9.22
CA VAL A 79 -16.67 13.60 -9.71
C VAL A 79 -16.62 12.25 -8.99
N ARG A 80 -16.81 12.25 -7.66
CA ARG A 80 -16.83 11.02 -6.87
C ARG A 80 -17.96 10.07 -7.27
N LYS A 81 -19.14 10.61 -7.60
CA LYS A 81 -20.27 9.82 -8.13
C LYS A 81 -19.97 9.30 -9.53
N ALA A 82 -19.39 10.14 -10.41
CA ALA A 82 -19.04 9.77 -11.78
C ALA A 82 -18.06 8.60 -11.82
N ILE A 83 -16.97 8.62 -11.03
CA ILE A 83 -16.02 7.50 -11.00
C ILE A 83 -16.64 6.21 -10.46
N VAL A 84 -17.49 6.30 -9.43
CA VAL A 84 -18.20 5.11 -8.94
C VAL A 84 -19.08 4.55 -10.05
N PHE A 85 -19.78 5.40 -10.80
CA PHE A 85 -20.61 4.96 -11.92
C PHE A 85 -19.77 4.34 -13.06
N GLU A 86 -18.62 4.93 -13.41
CA GLU A 86 -17.72 4.38 -14.44
C GLU A 86 -17.06 3.06 -14.03
N ILE A 87 -16.74 2.87 -12.74
CA ILE A 87 -16.29 1.57 -12.22
C ILE A 87 -17.43 0.55 -12.35
N HIS A 88 -18.65 0.89 -11.90
CA HIS A 88 -19.79 -0.02 -11.94
C HIS A 88 -20.28 -0.35 -13.36
N LYS A 89 -20.15 0.57 -14.33
CA LYS A 89 -20.39 0.28 -15.75
C LYS A 89 -19.36 -0.72 -16.30
N ASN A 90 -18.11 -0.55 -15.91
CA ASN A 90 -17.03 -1.46 -16.28
C ASN A 90 -17.05 -2.77 -15.48
N ASP A 91 -17.81 -2.85 -14.38
CA ASP A 91 -18.11 -4.11 -13.69
C ASP A 91 -19.14 -4.97 -14.47
N PHE A 92 -19.82 -4.40 -15.48
CA PHE A 92 -20.50 -5.16 -16.54
C PHE A 92 -19.54 -5.68 -17.62
N ASN A 93 -18.22 -5.51 -17.41
CA ASN A 93 -17.14 -6.16 -18.15
C ASN A 93 -16.37 -7.08 -17.19
N PRO A 94 -16.59 -8.41 -17.22
CA PRO A 94 -16.21 -9.37 -16.18
C PRO A 94 -14.70 -9.65 -16.04
N LYS A 95 -13.82 -8.77 -16.53
CA LYS A 95 -12.36 -8.99 -16.57
C LYS A 95 -11.55 -8.29 -15.49
N VAL A 96 -12.15 -7.62 -14.51
CA VAL A 96 -11.39 -6.98 -13.41
C VAL A 96 -11.98 -7.30 -12.04
N CYS A 97 -11.86 -8.56 -11.62
CA CYS A 97 -12.13 -8.97 -10.25
C CYS A 97 -10.95 -8.57 -9.33
N TYR A 98 -11.08 -7.46 -8.58
CA TYR A 98 -10.27 -7.23 -7.38
C TYR A 98 -11.01 -7.75 -6.15
N CYS A 99 -11.10 -9.08 -6.04
CA CYS A 99 -11.27 -9.85 -4.80
C CYS A 99 -11.48 -11.35 -5.11
N ARG A 100 -10.45 -12.10 -5.54
CA ARG A 100 -10.52 -13.55 -5.34
C ARG A 100 -9.96 -13.89 -3.98
N GLN A 101 -10.91 -14.30 -3.14
CA GLN A 101 -10.80 -14.67 -1.74
C GLN A 101 -9.77 -15.78 -1.53
N VAL A 102 -9.08 -15.73 -0.39
CA VAL A 102 -8.42 -16.87 0.23
C VAL A 102 -9.45 -18.00 0.31
N SER A 103 -9.22 -19.08 -0.44
CA SER A 103 -9.95 -20.33 -0.31
C SER A 103 -8.94 -21.40 0.06
N THR A 104 -9.07 -21.89 1.28
CA THR A 104 -8.41 -23.06 1.84
C THR A 104 -8.69 -24.27 0.94
N SER A 105 -7.66 -24.85 0.34
CA SER A 105 -7.76 -26.15 -0.33
C SER A 105 -7.43 -27.26 0.68
N ASN A 106 -8.47 -27.81 1.30
CA ASN A 106 -8.48 -29.20 1.74
C ASN A 106 -8.96 -30.02 0.56
N ASP A 107 -8.13 -30.92 0.04
CA ASP A 107 -8.61 -32.14 -0.60
C ASP A 107 -7.55 -33.22 -0.39
N ALA A 108 -7.95 -34.22 0.37
CA ALA A 108 -7.24 -35.48 0.55
C ALA A 108 -7.47 -36.35 -0.68
N ASN A 109 -6.40 -36.91 -1.24
CA ASN A 109 -6.49 -38.24 -1.84
C ASN A 109 -5.13 -38.97 -1.74
N SER A 110 -5.12 -39.99 -0.90
CA SER A 110 -4.11 -41.06 -0.77
C SER A 110 -4.56 -42.20 -1.71
N ALA A 111 -3.79 -43.03 -2.41
CA ALA A 111 -2.38 -43.47 -2.44
C ALA A 111 -2.27 -44.52 -3.62
N PRO A 112 -1.28 -45.45 -3.70
CA PRO A 112 0.17 -45.26 -3.91
C PRO A 112 0.83 -46.22 -4.97
N GLN A 113 2.16 -46.03 -5.15
CA GLN A 113 3.23 -46.93 -5.66
C GLN A 113 3.31 -47.15 -7.19
N GLY A 114 4.45 -47.28 -7.88
CA GLY A 114 5.91 -47.23 -7.68
C GLY A 114 6.50 -46.95 -9.10
N SER A 115 7.77 -46.75 -9.44
CA SER A 115 9.05 -47.26 -8.95
C SER A 115 10.17 -46.65 -9.82
N GLN A 116 11.35 -46.45 -9.20
CA GLN A 116 12.72 -46.44 -9.77
C GLN A 116 13.27 -45.20 -10.52
N SER A 117 14.42 -44.74 -10.00
CA SER A 117 15.39 -43.76 -10.53
C SER A 117 16.23 -44.33 -11.70
N PRO A 118 17.06 -43.53 -12.39
CA PRO A 118 18.44 -43.35 -11.90
C PRO A 118 19.10 -41.96 -12.14
N SER A 119 20.02 -41.65 -11.23
CA SER A 119 21.25 -40.83 -11.26
C SER A 119 21.69 -40.09 -12.54
N ASN A 120 22.06 -38.81 -12.39
CA ASN A 120 23.47 -38.33 -12.49
C ASN A 120 23.62 -36.83 -12.11
N SER A 121 24.69 -36.54 -11.33
CA SER A 121 25.16 -35.23 -10.84
C SER A 121 26.20 -34.62 -11.82
N PRO A 122 26.93 -33.52 -11.53
CA PRO A 122 26.65 -32.27 -10.80
C PRO A 122 27.07 -31.02 -11.66
N HIS A 123 27.26 -29.86 -11.04
CA HIS A 123 27.81 -28.58 -11.54
C HIS A 123 26.74 -27.57 -12.02
N ARG A 124 26.69 -26.30 -11.59
CA ARG A 124 27.69 -25.48 -10.90
C ARG A 124 26.94 -24.34 -10.19
N ARG A 125 27.15 -24.21 -8.88
CA ARG A 125 26.78 -23.01 -8.12
C ARG A 125 27.60 -21.82 -8.63
N ARG A 126 26.96 -20.67 -8.81
CA ARG A 126 27.65 -19.39 -8.65
C ARG A 126 26.71 -18.35 -8.06
N ASN A 127 26.89 -18.12 -6.77
CA ASN A 127 26.57 -16.87 -6.10
C ASN A 127 27.93 -16.22 -5.77
N PRO A 128 28.09 -14.91 -5.98
CA PRO A 128 28.70 -14.08 -4.95
C PRO A 128 27.84 -12.81 -4.75
N LYS A 129 27.18 -12.60 -3.60
CA LYS A 129 27.70 -12.04 -2.33
C LYS A 129 28.35 -10.64 -2.42
N VAL A 130 27.58 -9.66 -1.91
CA VAL A 130 27.92 -8.47 -1.08
C VAL A 130 28.76 -7.37 -1.75
N LEU A 131 28.47 -6.06 -1.68
CA LEU A 131 28.59 -5.10 -0.55
C LEU A 131 28.60 -3.70 -1.24
N ARG A 132 27.87 -2.62 -0.92
CA ARG A 132 27.90 -1.74 0.27
C ARG A 132 27.01 -0.51 -0.08
N SER A 133 26.28 0.07 0.88
CA SER A 133 25.75 1.45 0.80
C SER A 133 26.73 2.44 1.49
N PRO A 134 26.36 3.70 1.76
CA PRO A 134 26.42 4.89 0.91
C PRO A 134 27.47 5.92 1.43
N HIS A 135 27.86 6.92 0.63
CA HIS A 135 28.62 8.07 1.15
C HIS A 135 28.00 9.42 0.77
N ARG A 136 28.09 10.31 1.76
CA ARG A 136 27.41 11.60 1.96
C ARG A 136 27.82 12.70 0.97
N LEU A 137 26.87 13.61 0.75
CA LEU A 137 27.08 14.96 0.20
C LEU A 137 27.94 15.82 1.16
N PRO A 138 28.79 16.72 0.65
CA PRO A 138 29.21 17.92 1.36
C PRO A 138 28.37 19.15 0.94
N ILE A 139 27.97 19.94 1.94
CA ILE A 139 27.31 21.25 1.85
C ILE A 139 28.40 22.33 1.93
N PRO A 140 28.46 23.32 1.02
CA PRO A 140 29.25 24.54 1.24
C PRO A 140 28.44 25.62 2.01
N SER A 141 29.16 26.27 2.94
CA SER A 141 28.74 27.24 3.96
C SER A 141 28.32 28.63 3.46
N PRO A 142 27.55 29.42 4.25
CA PRO A 142 27.16 30.78 3.90
C PRO A 142 28.30 31.82 4.06
N PRO A 143 28.27 32.95 3.32
CA PRO A 143 29.28 34.01 3.43
C PRO A 143 29.16 34.83 4.72
N ARG A 144 30.31 35.25 5.27
CA ARG A 144 30.46 36.16 6.42
C ARG A 144 29.96 37.57 6.05
N SER A 145 29.12 38.16 6.89
CA SER A 145 28.81 39.59 6.87
C SER A 145 30.02 40.40 7.36
N MET A 146 30.29 41.52 6.67
CA MET A 146 31.12 42.63 7.16
C MET A 146 30.27 43.57 8.01
#